data_AF-A0A8B6D5B2-F1
#
_entry.id   AF-A0A8B6D5B2-F1
#
_cell.length_a   1.000
_cell.length_b   1.000
_cell.length_c   1.000
_cell.angle_alpha   90.00
_cell.angle_beta   90.00
_cell.angle_gamma   90.00
#
_symmetry.space_group_name_H-M   'P 1'
#
loop_
_entity.id
_entity.type
_entity.pdbx_description
1 polymer ?
#
loop_
_entity_poly.entity_id
_entity_poly.type
_entity_poly.pdbx_seq_one_letter_code
_entity_poly.pdbx_strand_id
1 'polypeptide(L)'
;MEKNQKDIELTYANSTMKQRKVNENVCKDRINTVAFLKVHKAGSSTVMNIFLRYGDSHGLNIALPRVPKPKEKSDNWNYLGVDTFLQKKRLIPIPQNESYSIICNHVVYSKDKFTEILGQDAVNIGIIRHPASHFLSGVYYWHVLDIIRKRIKGENDNERMSTYLKHPDLLKRLMHNRMSFDFGLPVKYFDNDTAIDEKLKSLDNEFSLIMLLEYFVESLVLMKRILCWDLKDILFMPINEYSKEKRNKIKLSPDDISNLQKYNHADFRLYQYFEKKFMRQLNKTSHNFHEEVENFKAVQETVSVYCKNRTKDQPAEVLTIEETVWNNSFNITVKECKFMMEDELHLLRRLGEKAEKNITKERNKID
;
A
#
# COMPACT_ATOMS: atom_id res chain seq x y z
N MET A 1 25.17 56.29 19.12
CA MET A 1 24.45 55.24 19.89
C MET A 1 23.45 54.51 18.99
N GLU A 2 23.87 54.05 17.81
CA GLU A 2 22.97 53.35 16.86
C GLU A 2 23.58 52.08 16.24
N LYS A 3 24.82 51.72 16.60
CA LYS A 3 25.47 50.48 16.15
C LYS A 3 25.33 49.29 17.12
N ASN A 4 24.86 49.51 18.35
CA ASN A 4 24.73 48.44 19.36
C ASN A 4 23.32 47.86 19.50
N GLN A 5 22.33 48.30 18.72
CA GLN A 5 20.95 47.81 18.85
C GLN A 5 20.60 46.75 17.80
N LYS A 6 21.23 46.79 16.61
CA LYS A 6 21.05 45.76 15.57
C LYS A 6 21.77 44.44 15.88
N ASP A 7 22.91 44.48 16.55
CA ASP A 7 23.64 43.27 16.92
C ASP A 7 22.97 42.53 18.10
N ILE A 8 22.24 43.24 18.95
CA ILE A 8 21.44 42.64 20.02
C ILE A 8 20.17 41.99 19.44
N GLU A 9 19.48 42.62 18.49
CA GLU A 9 18.33 41.99 17.82
C GLU A 9 18.70 40.76 16.96
N LEU A 10 19.88 40.75 16.34
CA LEU A 10 20.39 39.56 15.62
C LEU A 10 20.81 38.42 16.57
N THR A 11 21.24 38.73 17.79
CA THR A 11 21.58 37.71 18.79
C THR A 11 20.33 37.14 19.45
N TYR A 12 19.28 37.95 19.67
CA TYR A 12 17.98 37.50 20.15
C TYR A 12 17.17 36.75 19.07
N ALA A 13 17.32 37.10 17.79
CA ALA A 13 16.73 36.33 16.68
C ALA A 13 17.41 34.96 16.51
N ASN A 14 18.74 34.87 16.71
CA ASN A 14 19.49 33.63 16.61
C ASN A 14 19.42 32.73 17.87
N SER A 15 19.01 33.26 19.04
CA SER A 15 18.78 32.45 20.24
C SER A 15 17.39 31.81 20.31
N THR A 16 16.44 32.23 19.48
CA THR A 16 15.06 31.69 19.49
C THR A 16 14.78 30.66 18.38
N MET A 17 15.78 30.33 17.55
CA MET A 17 15.74 29.17 16.63
C MET A 17 16.34 27.89 17.23
N LYS A 18 16.78 27.92 18.50
CA LYS A 18 17.05 26.70 19.27
C LYS A 18 15.76 26.22 19.93
N GLN A 19 15.30 25.05 19.48
CA GLN A 19 14.36 24.18 20.18
C GLN A 19 12.99 24.79 20.48
N ARG A 20 12.16 24.91 19.44
CA ARG A 20 10.76 24.48 19.58
C ARG A 20 10.64 23.10 18.94
N LYS A 21 10.89 22.05 19.74
CA LYS A 21 10.30 20.74 19.46
C LYS A 21 8.79 20.96 19.45
N VAL A 22 8.22 21.11 18.26
CA VAL A 22 6.78 21.16 18.09
C VAL A 22 6.27 19.78 18.47
N ASN A 23 5.65 19.70 19.64
CA ASN A 23 4.98 18.51 20.15
C ASN A 23 3.74 18.24 19.29
N GLU A 24 3.92 17.49 18.21
CA GLU A 24 2.83 16.84 17.48
C GLU A 24 3.06 15.34 17.51
N ASN A 25 2.21 14.66 18.29
CA ASN A 25 2.28 13.24 18.62
C ASN A 25 3.71 12.75 18.86
N VAL A 26 4.18 12.89 20.10
CA VAL A 26 5.34 12.12 20.57
C VAL A 26 5.01 10.65 20.34
N CYS A 27 5.53 10.09 19.25
CA CYS A 27 5.49 8.66 18.98
C CYS A 27 6.17 7.98 20.15
N LYS A 28 5.39 7.27 20.97
CA LYS A 28 5.91 6.57 22.13
C LYS A 28 6.69 5.35 21.67
N ASP A 29 5.97 4.41 21.05
CA ASP A 29 6.49 3.11 20.66
C ASP A 29 6.12 2.77 19.22
N ARG A 30 7.04 2.09 18.54
CA ARG A 30 6.88 1.65 17.15
C ARG A 30 5.81 0.56 17.07
N ILE A 31 4.84 0.70 16.16
CA ILE A 31 3.76 -0.27 16.00
C ILE A 31 4.23 -1.42 15.11
N ASN A 32 4.26 -2.64 15.66
CA ASN A 32 4.70 -3.84 14.95
C ASN A 32 3.55 -4.76 14.50
N THR A 33 2.38 -4.63 15.13
CA THR A 33 1.20 -5.46 14.83
C THR A 33 0.27 -4.71 13.88
N VAL A 34 0.35 -5.00 12.58
CA VAL A 34 -0.34 -4.24 11.53
C VAL A 34 -0.97 -5.18 10.50
N ALA A 35 -2.21 -4.92 10.14
CA ALA A 35 -2.84 -5.53 8.99
C ALA A 35 -2.89 -4.53 7.83
N PHE A 36 -2.25 -4.86 6.72
CA PHE A 36 -2.37 -4.15 5.47
C PHE A 36 -3.31 -4.89 4.51
N LEU A 37 -4.49 -4.32 4.24
CA LEU A 37 -5.40 -4.84 3.25
C LEU A 37 -4.95 -4.44 1.83
N LYS A 38 -4.37 -5.42 1.14
CA LYS A 38 -3.91 -5.29 -0.24
C LYS A 38 -5.07 -5.39 -1.24
N VAL A 39 -5.38 -4.28 -1.90
CA VAL A 39 -6.39 -4.20 -2.97
C VAL A 39 -5.78 -4.38 -4.35
N HIS A 40 -6.44 -5.14 -5.23
CA HIS A 40 -5.96 -5.35 -6.60
C HIS A 40 -5.87 -4.02 -7.35
N LYS A 41 -4.80 -3.80 -8.12
CA LYS A 41 -4.63 -2.64 -9.04
C LYS A 41 -4.68 -1.24 -8.40
N ALA A 42 -4.54 -1.16 -7.08
CA ALA A 42 -4.49 0.08 -6.31
C ALA A 42 -3.07 0.49 -5.86
N GLY A 43 -2.00 0.04 -6.55
CA GLY A 43 -0.61 0.31 -6.15
C GLY A 43 -0.14 -0.46 -4.90
N SER A 44 -0.95 -1.42 -4.44
CA SER A 44 -0.78 -2.15 -3.19
C SER A 44 0.44 -3.09 -3.16
N SER A 45 1.03 -3.47 -4.31
CA SER A 45 2.30 -4.22 -4.35
C SER A 45 3.47 -3.43 -3.81
N THR A 46 3.52 -2.12 -4.06
CA THR A 46 4.55 -1.24 -3.52
C THR A 46 4.44 -1.17 -1.99
N VAL A 47 3.22 -0.99 -1.47
CA VAL A 47 2.97 -0.93 -0.03
C VAL A 47 3.23 -2.29 0.64
N MET A 48 2.85 -3.38 -0.01
CA MET A 48 3.18 -4.73 0.46
C MET A 48 4.69 -4.93 0.58
N ASN A 49 5.50 -4.48 -0.39
CA ASN A 49 6.96 -4.54 -0.28
C ASN A 49 7.49 -3.76 0.93
N ILE A 50 6.91 -2.59 1.24
CA ILE A 50 7.20 -1.82 2.47
C ILE A 50 6.95 -2.67 3.72
N PHE A 51 5.74 -3.25 3.86
CA PHE A 51 5.40 -4.09 5.02
C PHE A 51 6.27 -5.35 5.15
N LEU A 52 6.55 -6.02 4.02
CA LEU A 52 7.40 -7.21 4.02
C LEU A 52 8.85 -6.89 4.42
N ARG A 53 9.41 -5.77 3.93
CA ARG A 53 10.75 -5.31 4.32
C ARG A 53 10.81 -4.93 5.78
N TYR A 54 9.84 -4.15 6.24
CA TYR A 54 9.74 -3.75 7.63
C TYR A 54 9.68 -4.96 8.56
N GLY A 55 8.83 -5.94 8.24
CA GLY A 55 8.74 -7.18 9.01
C GLY A 55 10.04 -7.97 9.03
N ASP A 56 10.72 -8.11 7.89
CA ASP A 56 12.00 -8.82 7.80
C ASP A 56 13.13 -8.11 8.57
N SER A 57 13.22 -6.79 8.48
CA SER A 57 14.29 -6.01 9.13
C SER A 57 14.13 -5.91 10.65
N HIS A 58 12.90 -6.05 11.16
CA HIS A 58 12.59 -6.02 12.60
C HIS A 58 12.39 -7.41 13.20
N GLY A 59 12.62 -8.49 12.43
CA GLY A 59 12.49 -9.87 12.92
C GLY A 59 11.06 -10.25 13.30
N LEU A 60 10.06 -9.67 12.64
CA LEU A 60 8.65 -9.89 12.93
C LEU A 60 8.09 -11.13 12.21
N ASN A 61 7.10 -11.76 12.83
CA ASN A 61 6.38 -12.88 12.25
C ASN A 61 5.34 -12.40 11.23
N ILE A 62 5.66 -12.53 9.96
CA ILE A 62 4.75 -12.18 8.87
C ILE A 62 3.86 -13.38 8.54
N ALA A 63 2.56 -13.15 8.39
CA ALA A 63 1.59 -14.14 7.93
C ALA A 63 1.78 -14.44 6.42
N LEU A 64 2.79 -15.25 6.13
CA LEU A 64 3.19 -15.60 4.77
C LEU A 64 2.44 -16.83 4.25
N PRO A 65 2.11 -16.88 2.95
CA PRO A 65 1.58 -18.09 2.33
C PRO A 65 2.65 -19.18 2.25
N ARG A 66 2.21 -20.45 2.30
CA ARG A 66 3.09 -21.60 2.07
C ARG A 66 3.75 -21.54 0.71
N VAL A 67 5.05 -21.84 0.67
CA VAL A 67 5.81 -21.84 -0.57
C VAL A 67 5.57 -23.17 -1.29
N PRO A 68 5.09 -23.16 -2.56
CA PRO A 68 4.94 -24.39 -3.33
C PRO A 68 6.29 -25.05 -3.56
N LYS A 69 6.34 -26.39 -3.45
CA LYS A 69 7.55 -27.13 -3.83
C LYS A 69 7.79 -27.02 -5.35
N PRO A 70 9.03 -27.17 -5.85
CA PRO A 70 9.35 -27.00 -7.28
C PRO A 70 8.49 -27.81 -8.27
N LYS A 71 7.91 -28.94 -7.83
CA LYS A 71 7.05 -29.81 -8.64
C LYS A 71 5.54 -29.56 -8.44
N GLU A 72 5.16 -28.70 -7.50
CA GLU A 72 3.78 -28.35 -7.21
C GLU A 72 3.34 -27.19 -8.11
N LYS A 73 2.35 -27.43 -8.97
CA LYS A 73 1.66 -26.34 -9.64
C LYS A 73 0.71 -25.70 -8.63
N SER A 74 0.94 -24.45 -8.29
CA SER A 74 0.02 -23.69 -7.44
C SER A 74 -0.17 -22.29 -8.01
N ASP A 75 -1.22 -22.13 -8.80
CA ASP A 75 -1.73 -20.81 -9.16
C ASP A 75 -2.21 -20.12 -7.87
N ASN A 76 -1.95 -18.82 -7.75
CA ASN A 76 -2.36 -18.00 -6.60
C ASN A 76 -1.82 -18.48 -5.23
N TRP A 77 -0.64 -19.10 -5.20
CA TRP A 77 0.01 -19.48 -3.94
C TRP A 77 0.27 -18.27 -3.04
N ASN A 78 0.49 -17.09 -3.64
CA ASN A 78 0.74 -15.84 -2.94
C ASN A 78 -0.48 -15.26 -2.20
N TYR A 79 -1.66 -15.91 -2.27
CA TYR A 79 -2.90 -15.48 -1.63
C TYR A 79 -3.13 -16.24 -0.32
N LEU A 80 -3.57 -15.51 0.72
CA LEU A 80 -4.01 -16.12 1.98
C LEU A 80 -5.47 -16.61 1.89
N GLY A 81 -6.20 -16.12 0.89
CA GLY A 81 -7.52 -16.58 0.47
C GLY A 81 -7.79 -16.11 -0.96
N VAL A 82 -8.11 -17.02 -1.87
CA VAL A 82 -8.42 -16.69 -3.28
C VAL A 82 -9.90 -16.35 -3.38
N ASP A 83 -10.22 -15.06 -3.57
CA ASP A 83 -11.59 -14.53 -3.59
C ASP A 83 -12.43 -14.96 -2.36
N THR A 84 -11.77 -15.10 -1.21
CA THR A 84 -12.38 -15.55 0.04
C THR A 84 -11.58 -15.04 1.24
N PHE A 85 -12.11 -15.24 2.43
CA PHE A 85 -11.45 -14.87 3.68
C PHE A 85 -10.20 -15.71 3.93
N LEU A 86 -9.38 -15.27 4.89
CA LEU A 86 -8.13 -15.92 5.27
C LEU A 86 -8.37 -17.39 5.64
N GLN A 87 -7.54 -18.27 5.09
CA GLN A 87 -7.54 -19.69 5.42
C GLN A 87 -6.24 -20.04 6.14
N LYS A 88 -6.30 -20.36 7.45
CA LYS A 88 -5.12 -20.71 8.27
C LYS A 88 -4.21 -21.77 7.63
N LYS A 89 -4.79 -22.76 6.95
CA LYS A 89 -4.04 -23.81 6.23
C LYS A 89 -3.11 -23.29 5.13
N ARG A 90 -3.35 -22.09 4.61
CA ARG A 90 -2.51 -21.43 3.60
C ARG A 90 -1.30 -20.73 4.21
N LEU A 91 -1.30 -20.51 5.52
CA LEU A 91 -0.19 -19.86 6.21
C LEU A 91 0.95 -20.84 6.48
N ILE A 92 2.17 -20.31 6.44
CA ILE A 92 3.32 -20.92 7.09
C ILE A 92 3.07 -20.80 8.61
N PRO A 93 3.05 -21.90 9.37
CA PRO A 93 2.84 -21.85 10.81
C PRO A 93 3.98 -21.10 11.51
N ILE A 94 3.76 -20.59 12.71
CA ILE A 94 4.82 -20.01 13.56
C ILE A 94 5.05 -20.90 14.79
N PRO A 95 6.17 -20.71 15.51
CA PRO A 95 6.47 -21.46 16.73
C PRO A 95 5.35 -21.35 17.78
N GLN A 96 5.28 -22.34 18.67
CA GLN A 96 4.29 -22.33 19.75
C GLN A 96 4.57 -21.17 20.71
N ASN A 97 3.51 -20.45 21.12
CA ASN A 97 3.54 -19.23 21.94
C ASN A 97 4.01 -17.95 21.23
N GLU A 98 4.23 -17.98 19.91
CA GLU A 98 4.42 -16.76 19.13
C GLU A 98 3.12 -16.28 18.48
N SER A 99 3.11 -15.01 18.07
CA SER A 99 1.98 -14.39 17.35
C SER A 99 2.46 -13.79 16.04
N TYR A 100 1.56 -13.75 15.05
CA TYR A 100 1.82 -12.99 13.83
C TYR A 100 1.74 -11.50 14.13
N SER A 101 2.58 -10.73 13.44
CA SER A 101 2.64 -9.27 13.57
C SER A 101 2.17 -8.58 12.29
N ILE A 102 2.32 -9.19 11.11
CA ILE A 102 1.97 -8.53 9.84
C ILE A 102 1.13 -9.43 8.94
N ILE A 103 0.01 -8.90 8.43
CA ILE A 103 -0.72 -9.45 7.28
C ILE A 103 -0.63 -8.43 6.15
N CYS A 104 -0.16 -8.81 4.95
CA CYS A 104 -0.07 -7.87 3.82
C CYS A 104 -0.30 -8.51 2.43
N ASN A 105 -0.73 -9.77 2.39
CA ASN A 105 -0.99 -10.52 1.15
C ASN A 105 -2.45 -10.38 0.70
N HIS A 106 -2.74 -10.78 -0.55
CA HIS A 106 -4.11 -10.75 -1.06
C HIS A 106 -5.03 -11.72 -0.29
N VAL A 107 -6.13 -11.16 0.22
CA VAL A 107 -7.21 -11.84 0.91
C VAL A 107 -8.41 -10.90 1.01
N VAL A 108 -9.63 -11.45 1.08
CA VAL A 108 -10.82 -10.64 1.38
C VAL A 108 -10.82 -10.29 2.87
N TYR A 109 -11.07 -9.02 3.19
CA TYR A 109 -11.10 -8.54 4.55
C TYR A 109 -12.24 -9.16 5.37
N SER A 110 -11.91 -9.57 6.59
CA SER A 110 -12.85 -9.94 7.64
C SER A 110 -12.21 -9.56 8.97
N LYS A 111 -12.91 -8.73 9.74
CA LYS A 111 -12.46 -8.29 11.07
C LYS A 111 -12.10 -9.48 11.94
N ASP A 112 -13.02 -10.43 12.08
CA ASP A 112 -12.83 -11.61 12.92
C ASP A 112 -11.61 -12.44 12.50
N LYS A 113 -11.39 -12.64 11.19
CA LYS A 113 -10.23 -13.38 10.70
C LYS A 113 -8.91 -12.66 10.89
N PHE A 114 -8.91 -11.33 10.82
CA PHE A 114 -7.71 -10.54 11.03
C PHE A 114 -7.37 -10.49 12.53
N THR A 115 -8.37 -10.27 13.39
CA THR A 115 -8.23 -10.33 14.85
C THR A 115 -7.82 -11.71 15.35
N GLU A 116 -8.33 -12.79 14.74
CA GLU A 116 -7.92 -14.18 15.05
C GLU A 116 -6.41 -14.42 14.81
N ILE A 117 -5.79 -13.67 13.92
CA ILE A 117 -4.38 -13.85 13.52
C ILE A 117 -3.44 -12.85 14.22
N LEU A 118 -3.85 -11.59 14.34
CA LEU A 118 -3.00 -10.50 14.84
C LEU A 118 -3.37 -10.02 16.25
N GLY A 119 -4.53 -10.41 16.78
CA GLY A 119 -5.07 -9.87 18.02
C GLY A 119 -5.90 -8.60 17.84
N GLN A 120 -6.46 -8.10 18.94
CA GLN A 120 -7.43 -7.00 18.95
C GLN A 120 -6.79 -5.62 18.72
N ASP A 121 -5.52 -5.46 19.10
CA ASP A 121 -4.80 -4.19 19.08
C ASP A 121 -4.07 -3.92 17.75
N ALA A 122 -4.29 -4.79 16.74
CA ALA A 122 -3.69 -4.62 15.43
C ALA A 122 -4.19 -3.34 14.74
N VAL A 123 -3.26 -2.55 14.20
CA VAL A 123 -3.61 -1.39 13.39
C VAL A 123 -3.98 -1.85 11.98
N ASN A 124 -5.18 -1.51 11.52
CA ASN A 124 -5.60 -1.83 10.14
C ASN A 124 -5.33 -0.65 9.20
N ILE A 125 -4.62 -0.94 8.11
CA ILE A 125 -4.32 -0.03 7.01
C ILE A 125 -4.86 -0.64 5.73
N GLY A 126 -5.53 0.15 4.89
CA GLY A 126 -5.99 -0.27 3.57
C GLY A 126 -5.50 0.68 2.49
N ILE A 127 -5.67 0.32 1.21
CA ILE A 127 -5.43 1.24 0.09
C ILE A 127 -6.52 1.11 -0.96
N ILE A 128 -6.98 2.25 -1.48
CA ILE A 128 -7.91 2.34 -2.60
C ILE A 128 -7.36 3.26 -3.69
N ARG A 129 -8.06 3.28 -4.83
CA ARG A 129 -7.73 4.09 -5.99
C ARG A 129 -9.02 4.64 -6.59
N HIS A 130 -8.97 5.79 -7.26
CA HIS A 130 -10.14 6.31 -7.95
C HIS A 130 -10.74 5.24 -8.88
N PRO A 131 -12.06 4.92 -8.78
CA PRO A 131 -12.65 3.76 -9.45
C PRO A 131 -12.45 3.74 -10.97
N ALA A 132 -12.49 4.89 -11.64
CA ALA A 132 -12.21 4.95 -13.08
C ALA A 132 -10.76 4.57 -13.43
N SER A 133 -9.80 5.04 -12.64
CA SER A 133 -8.38 4.75 -12.81
C SER A 133 -8.07 3.29 -12.43
N HIS A 134 -8.76 2.77 -11.42
CA HIS A 134 -8.72 1.37 -11.01
C HIS A 134 -9.25 0.45 -12.10
N PHE A 135 -10.44 0.75 -12.63
CA PHE A 135 -11.05 0.03 -13.75
C PHE A 135 -10.12 -0.03 -14.97
N LEU A 136 -9.57 1.11 -15.42
CA LEU A 136 -8.64 1.12 -16.55
C LEU A 136 -7.39 0.29 -16.28
N SER A 137 -6.86 0.33 -15.06
CA SER A 137 -5.74 -0.53 -14.68
C SER A 137 -6.08 -2.01 -14.74
N GLY A 138 -7.31 -2.38 -14.36
CA GLY A 138 -7.86 -3.72 -14.52
C GLY A 138 -8.02 -4.13 -15.98
N VAL A 139 -8.53 -3.24 -16.84
CA VAL A 139 -8.70 -3.47 -18.28
C VAL A 139 -7.39 -3.94 -18.93
N TYR A 140 -6.29 -3.26 -18.61
CA TYR A 140 -4.97 -3.62 -19.15
C TYR A 140 -4.40 -4.88 -18.50
N TYR A 141 -4.50 -5.00 -17.18
CA TYR A 141 -3.86 -6.09 -16.45
C TYR A 141 -4.52 -7.45 -16.69
N TRP A 142 -5.85 -7.48 -16.77
CA TRP A 142 -6.60 -8.72 -17.00
C TRP A 142 -6.94 -8.95 -18.48
N HIS A 143 -6.27 -8.24 -19.40
CA HIS A 143 -6.46 -8.39 -20.85
C HIS A 143 -7.92 -8.25 -21.31
N VAL A 144 -8.70 -7.40 -20.63
CA VAL A 144 -10.12 -7.15 -20.96
C VAL A 144 -10.22 -6.63 -22.39
N LEU A 145 -9.27 -5.79 -22.80
CA LEU A 145 -9.23 -5.20 -24.14
C LEU A 145 -9.15 -6.26 -25.24
N ASP A 146 -8.37 -7.32 -25.03
CA ASP A 146 -8.21 -8.41 -25.99
C ASP A 146 -9.47 -9.27 -26.09
N ILE A 147 -10.23 -9.37 -25.00
CA ILE A 147 -11.52 -10.07 -24.96
C ILE A 147 -12.58 -9.25 -25.68
N ILE A 148 -12.69 -7.94 -25.39
CA ILE A 148 -13.72 -7.09 -26.03
C ILE A 148 -13.47 -6.94 -27.53
N ARG A 149 -12.21 -6.86 -27.99
CA ARG A 149 -11.87 -6.84 -29.43
C ARG A 149 -12.44 -8.02 -30.20
N LYS A 150 -12.54 -9.20 -29.56
CA LYS A 150 -13.06 -10.43 -30.16
C LYS A 150 -14.58 -10.54 -30.10
N ARG A 151 -15.24 -9.84 -29.17
CA ARG A 151 -16.67 -10.03 -28.86
C ARG A 151 -17.55 -8.84 -29.20
N ILE A 152 -16.97 -7.65 -29.28
CA ILE A 152 -17.69 -6.39 -29.44
C ILE A 152 -17.21 -5.73 -30.74
N LYS A 153 -18.18 -5.44 -31.63
CA LYS A 153 -17.92 -4.70 -32.86
C LYS A 153 -17.64 -3.23 -32.53
N GLY A 154 -16.78 -2.61 -33.32
CA GLY A 154 -16.43 -1.19 -33.23
C GLY A 154 -15.23 -0.88 -34.12
N GLU A 155 -15.09 0.36 -34.54
CA GLU A 155 -14.00 0.81 -35.41
C GLU A 155 -12.68 0.86 -34.64
N ASN A 156 -12.72 1.25 -33.37
CA ASN A 156 -11.55 1.38 -32.51
C ASN A 156 -11.80 0.85 -31.08
N ASP A 157 -10.77 0.90 -30.24
CA ASP A 157 -10.84 0.37 -28.88
C ASP A 157 -11.75 1.20 -27.94
N ASN A 158 -11.87 2.52 -28.17
CA ASN A 158 -12.73 3.38 -27.36
C ASN A 158 -14.20 3.04 -27.60
N GLU A 159 -14.62 2.92 -28.85
CA GLU A 159 -16.01 2.57 -29.19
C GLU A 159 -16.41 1.20 -28.64
N ARG A 160 -15.50 0.22 -28.71
CA ARG A 160 -15.70 -1.10 -28.09
C ARG A 160 -15.82 -1.01 -26.58
N MET A 161 -15.00 -0.16 -25.94
CA MET A 161 -15.09 0.08 -24.50
C MET A 161 -16.41 0.75 -24.11
N SER A 162 -16.85 1.76 -24.86
CA SER A 162 -18.12 2.43 -24.60
C SER A 162 -19.30 1.48 -24.75
N THR A 163 -19.25 0.58 -25.74
CA THR A 163 -20.26 -0.47 -25.91
C THR A 163 -20.22 -1.49 -24.77
N TYR A 164 -19.02 -1.90 -24.32
CA TYR A 164 -18.86 -2.77 -23.17
C TYR A 164 -19.46 -2.17 -21.90
N LEU A 165 -19.22 -0.87 -21.64
CA LEU A 165 -19.69 -0.22 -20.42
C LEU A 165 -21.21 -0.06 -20.34
N LYS A 166 -21.93 -0.11 -21.47
CA LYS A 166 -23.40 -0.18 -21.47
C LYS A 166 -23.91 -1.50 -20.90
N HIS A 167 -23.18 -2.60 -21.12
CA HIS A 167 -23.54 -3.95 -20.68
C HIS A 167 -22.29 -4.74 -20.25
N PRO A 168 -21.69 -4.44 -19.08
CA PRO A 168 -20.39 -4.96 -18.66
C PRO A 168 -20.48 -6.39 -18.10
N ASP A 169 -20.91 -7.34 -18.94
CA ASP A 169 -21.14 -8.73 -18.50
C ASP A 169 -19.89 -9.61 -18.53
N LEU A 170 -18.84 -9.16 -19.23
CA LEU A 170 -17.57 -9.87 -19.31
C LEU A 170 -16.71 -9.60 -18.08
N LEU A 171 -16.13 -10.66 -17.51
CA LEU A 171 -15.18 -10.61 -16.39
C LEU A 171 -15.74 -9.92 -15.13
N LYS A 172 -17.05 -10.02 -14.87
CA LYS A 172 -17.68 -9.45 -13.67
C LYS A 172 -16.93 -9.77 -12.37
N ARG A 173 -16.48 -11.02 -12.21
CA ARG A 173 -15.72 -11.46 -11.02
C ARG A 173 -14.46 -10.62 -10.74
N LEU A 174 -13.81 -10.10 -11.80
CA LEU A 174 -12.57 -9.31 -11.69
C LEU A 174 -12.83 -7.80 -11.65
N MET A 175 -13.89 -7.34 -12.32
CA MET A 175 -14.09 -5.92 -12.62
C MET A 175 -15.19 -5.24 -11.78
N HIS A 176 -16.18 -6.01 -11.32
CA HIS A 176 -17.38 -5.47 -10.65
C HIS A 176 -17.10 -5.22 -9.17
N ASN A 177 -17.12 -3.96 -8.74
CA ASN A 177 -16.95 -3.52 -7.35
C ASN A 177 -15.78 -4.23 -6.62
N ARG A 178 -14.65 -4.35 -7.31
CA ARG A 178 -13.54 -5.21 -6.87
C ARG A 178 -12.87 -4.67 -5.61
N MET A 179 -12.80 -3.36 -5.41
CA MET A 179 -12.24 -2.80 -4.18
C MET A 179 -13.16 -3.12 -2.99
N SER A 180 -14.46 -2.87 -3.13
CA SER A 180 -15.47 -3.17 -2.11
C SER A 180 -15.53 -4.65 -1.77
N PHE A 181 -15.36 -5.52 -2.79
CA PHE A 181 -15.19 -6.95 -2.59
C PHE A 181 -13.96 -7.28 -1.74
N ASP A 182 -12.79 -6.73 -2.07
CA ASP A 182 -11.55 -6.93 -1.30
C ASP A 182 -11.73 -6.45 0.16
N PHE A 183 -12.50 -5.36 0.38
CA PHE A 183 -12.91 -4.88 1.72
C PHE A 183 -14.00 -5.70 2.41
N GLY A 184 -14.46 -6.79 1.79
CA GLY A 184 -15.38 -7.75 2.39
C GLY A 184 -16.86 -7.42 2.26
N LEU A 185 -17.25 -6.54 1.33
CA LEU A 185 -18.66 -6.38 0.96
C LEU A 185 -19.11 -7.59 0.12
N PRO A 186 -20.12 -8.37 0.55
CA PRO A 186 -20.63 -9.48 -0.25
C PRO A 186 -21.24 -9.01 -1.57
N VAL A 187 -21.03 -9.79 -2.65
CA VAL A 187 -21.49 -9.47 -4.02
C VAL A 187 -22.99 -9.15 -4.09
N LYS A 188 -23.82 -9.85 -3.30
CA LYS A 188 -25.28 -9.62 -3.25
C LYS A 188 -25.70 -8.23 -2.73
N TYR A 189 -24.76 -7.46 -2.16
CA TYR A 189 -25.01 -6.14 -1.58
C TYR A 189 -24.37 -5.00 -2.39
N PHE A 190 -23.81 -5.28 -3.57
CA PHE A 190 -23.17 -4.26 -4.41
C PHE A 190 -24.10 -3.13 -4.87
N ASP A 191 -25.41 -3.40 -4.93
CA ASP A 191 -26.45 -2.43 -5.29
C ASP A 191 -27.37 -2.08 -4.11
N ASN A 192 -27.00 -2.47 -2.88
CA ASN A 192 -27.78 -2.21 -1.68
C ASN A 192 -27.17 -1.04 -0.90
N ASP A 193 -27.74 0.16 -1.07
CA ASP A 193 -27.23 1.38 -0.45
C ASP A 193 -27.10 1.30 1.07
N THR A 194 -28.08 0.68 1.76
CA THR A 194 -28.04 0.51 3.21
C THR A 194 -26.85 -0.35 3.64
N ALA A 195 -26.66 -1.50 3.00
CA ALA A 195 -25.54 -2.40 3.30
C ALA A 195 -24.18 -1.78 2.95
N ILE A 196 -24.11 -0.98 1.87
CA ILE A 196 -22.92 -0.21 1.51
C ILE A 196 -22.62 0.79 2.64
N ASP A 197 -23.59 1.61 3.06
CA ASP A 197 -23.36 2.62 4.09
C ASP A 197 -22.99 2.03 5.45
N GLU A 198 -23.60 0.90 5.84
CA GLU A 198 -23.21 0.14 7.02
C GLU A 198 -21.76 -0.35 6.93
N LYS A 199 -21.38 -0.89 5.76
CA LYS A 199 -20.02 -1.34 5.53
C LYS A 199 -19.02 -0.19 5.58
N LEU A 200 -19.33 0.97 4.98
CA LEU A 200 -18.46 2.15 5.03
C LEU A 200 -18.23 2.62 6.47
N LYS A 201 -19.28 2.67 7.30
CA LYS A 201 -19.16 3.03 8.72
C LYS A 201 -18.34 2.00 9.50
N SER A 202 -18.53 0.70 9.24
CA SER A 202 -17.72 -0.36 9.84
C SER A 202 -16.24 -0.18 9.49
N LEU A 203 -15.91 0.01 8.20
CA LEU A 203 -14.54 0.26 7.76
C LEU A 203 -13.95 1.54 8.37
N ASP A 204 -14.74 2.60 8.50
CA ASP A 204 -14.32 3.87 9.10
C ASP A 204 -13.87 3.71 10.56
N ASN A 205 -14.59 2.84 11.30
CA ASN A 205 -14.28 2.50 12.69
C ASN A 205 -13.13 1.49 12.82
N GLU A 206 -12.95 0.62 11.83
CA GLU A 206 -12.01 -0.51 11.88
C GLU A 206 -10.62 -0.18 11.31
N PHE A 207 -10.52 0.78 10.40
CA PHE A 207 -9.27 1.17 9.73
C PHE A 207 -8.76 2.52 10.24
N SER A 208 -7.55 2.53 10.78
CA SER A 208 -6.85 3.74 11.17
C SER A 208 -6.51 4.62 9.96
N LEU A 209 -6.22 3.98 8.81
CA LEU A 209 -6.00 4.67 7.55
C LEU A 209 -6.45 3.81 6.37
N ILE A 210 -7.20 4.42 5.45
CA ILE A 210 -7.35 3.92 4.08
C ILE A 210 -6.63 4.91 3.17
N MET A 211 -5.49 4.46 2.65
CA MET A 211 -4.64 5.22 1.75
C MET A 211 -5.34 5.47 0.41
N LEU A 212 -5.05 6.60 -0.22
CA LEU A 212 -5.50 6.91 -1.58
C LEU A 212 -4.31 6.87 -2.52
N LEU A 213 -4.39 6.08 -3.58
CA LEU A 213 -3.29 6.00 -4.55
C LEU A 213 -3.02 7.36 -5.24
N GLU A 214 -4.04 8.19 -5.41
CA GLU A 214 -3.89 9.54 -5.97
C GLU A 214 -3.07 10.48 -5.07
N TYR A 215 -2.99 10.16 -3.76
CA TYR A 215 -2.24 10.88 -2.74
C TYR A 215 -1.22 9.92 -2.08
N PHE A 216 -0.53 9.14 -2.91
CA PHE A 216 0.26 8.00 -2.44
C PHE A 216 1.35 8.41 -1.43
N VAL A 217 2.05 9.51 -1.72
CA VAL A 217 3.15 9.99 -0.87
C VAL A 217 2.61 10.51 0.45
N GLU A 218 1.58 11.35 0.41
CA GLU A 218 0.89 11.86 1.60
C GLU A 218 0.34 10.71 2.46
N SER A 219 -0.21 9.68 1.80
CA SER A 219 -0.70 8.47 2.46
C SER A 219 0.41 7.71 3.18
N LEU A 220 1.62 7.62 2.59
CA LEU A 220 2.78 6.98 3.23
C LEU A 220 3.27 7.78 4.43
N VAL A 221 3.34 9.11 4.34
CA VAL A 221 3.75 9.95 5.47
C VAL A 221 2.73 9.88 6.61
N LEU A 222 1.43 9.86 6.31
CA LEU A 222 0.39 9.60 7.32
C LEU A 222 0.54 8.21 7.94
N MET A 223 0.78 7.17 7.13
CA MET A 223 1.02 5.81 7.62
C MET A 223 2.23 5.75 8.55
N LYS A 224 3.34 6.41 8.19
CA LYS A 224 4.53 6.56 9.04
C LYS A 224 4.19 7.16 10.40
N ARG A 225 3.46 8.28 10.42
CA ARG A 225 3.02 8.94 11.67
C ARG A 225 2.13 8.04 12.51
N ILE A 226 1.16 7.34 11.89
CA ILE A 226 0.23 6.43 12.58
C ILE A 226 0.95 5.24 13.19
N LEU A 227 1.89 4.65 12.46
CA LEU A 227 2.63 3.45 12.89
C LEU A 227 3.86 3.77 13.73
N CYS A 228 4.21 5.04 13.87
CA CYS A 228 5.44 5.49 14.51
C CYS A 228 6.70 4.89 13.90
N TRP A 229 6.70 4.72 12.56
CA TRP A 229 7.84 4.21 11.80
C TRP A 229 8.80 5.32 11.42
N ASP A 230 10.02 4.94 11.04
CA ASP A 230 11.00 5.90 10.53
C ASP A 230 10.74 6.22 9.05
N LEU A 231 11.30 7.35 8.58
CA LEU A 231 11.28 7.68 7.16
C LEU A 231 11.87 6.56 6.30
N LYS A 232 12.95 5.94 6.77
CA LYS A 232 13.63 4.83 6.08
C LYS A 232 12.71 3.63 5.84
N ASP A 233 11.80 3.34 6.77
CA ASP A 233 10.91 2.18 6.71
C ASP A 233 9.90 2.29 5.57
N ILE A 234 9.48 3.51 5.22
CA ILE A 234 8.44 3.77 4.21
C ILE A 234 8.99 4.13 2.81
N LEU A 235 10.31 4.18 2.63
CA LEU A 235 10.94 4.37 1.31
C LEU A 235 10.55 3.22 0.38
N PHE A 236 10.39 3.48 -0.91
CA PHE A 236 10.01 2.45 -1.88
C PHE A 236 10.73 2.61 -3.22
N MET A 237 10.52 1.67 -4.14
CA MET A 237 10.97 1.83 -5.53
C MET A 237 9.78 1.73 -6.49
N PRO A 238 9.57 2.73 -7.37
CA PRO A 238 8.51 2.68 -8.37
C PRO A 238 8.92 1.76 -9.54
N ILE A 239 8.82 0.44 -9.35
CA ILE A 239 9.25 -0.59 -10.33
C ILE A 239 8.15 -0.89 -11.34
N ASN A 240 6.89 -0.85 -10.89
CA ASN A 240 5.71 -1.23 -11.67
C ASN A 240 4.87 -0.02 -12.11
N GLU A 241 5.47 1.15 -12.14
CA GLU A 241 4.88 2.27 -12.86
C GLU A 241 4.95 1.96 -14.36
N TYR A 242 3.89 1.33 -14.89
CA TYR A 242 3.65 1.30 -16.33
C TYR A 242 3.89 2.71 -16.86
N SER A 243 4.84 2.88 -17.79
CA SER A 243 5.24 4.20 -18.27
C SER A 243 4.03 4.98 -18.77
N LYS A 244 3.96 6.29 -18.48
CA LYS A 244 2.84 7.16 -18.91
C LYS A 244 2.55 7.05 -20.41
N GLU A 245 3.56 6.77 -21.22
CA GLU A 245 3.45 6.55 -22.67
C GLU A 245 2.67 5.28 -23.06
N LYS A 246 2.60 4.28 -22.17
CA LYS A 246 1.74 3.09 -22.32
C LYS A 246 0.40 3.24 -21.60
N ARG A 247 0.21 4.29 -20.79
CA ARG A 247 -1.04 4.52 -20.03
C ARG A 247 -2.12 4.99 -21.00
N ASN A 248 -3.17 4.20 -21.10
CA ASN A 248 -4.51 4.65 -21.48
C ASN A 248 -4.67 5.10 -22.94
N LYS A 249 -4.53 4.14 -23.87
CA LYS A 249 -5.15 4.28 -25.20
C LYS A 249 -6.67 4.45 -25.09
N ILE A 250 -7.26 3.88 -24.05
CA ILE A 250 -8.67 4.04 -23.73
C ILE A 250 -8.92 5.38 -23.07
N LYS A 251 -9.77 6.19 -23.69
CA LYS A 251 -10.30 7.45 -23.16
C LYS A 251 -11.78 7.24 -22.88
N LEU A 252 -12.16 7.34 -21.60
CA LEU A 252 -13.56 7.23 -21.18
C LEU A 252 -14.26 8.57 -21.42
N SER A 253 -15.37 8.53 -22.14
CA SER A 253 -16.28 9.67 -22.30
C SER A 253 -17.09 9.94 -21.02
N PRO A 254 -17.77 11.09 -20.87
CA PRO A 254 -18.66 11.33 -19.74
C PRO A 254 -19.75 10.25 -19.57
N ASP A 255 -20.30 9.74 -20.68
CA ASP A 255 -21.28 8.65 -20.66
C ASP A 255 -20.65 7.34 -20.16
N ASP A 256 -19.41 7.07 -20.55
CA ASP A 256 -18.66 5.90 -20.06
C ASP A 256 -18.44 5.99 -18.55
N ILE A 257 -18.12 7.18 -18.03
CA ILE A 257 -17.97 7.40 -16.59
C ILE A 257 -19.31 7.22 -15.87
N SER A 258 -20.41 7.72 -16.42
CA SER A 258 -21.75 7.54 -15.85
C SER A 258 -22.16 6.06 -15.81
N ASN A 259 -21.89 5.31 -16.88
CA ASN A 259 -22.15 3.87 -16.92
C ASN A 259 -21.24 3.10 -15.96
N LEU A 260 -19.97 3.49 -15.87
CA LEU A 260 -19.04 2.90 -14.91
C LEU A 260 -19.42 3.21 -13.46
N GLN A 261 -19.97 4.38 -13.17
CA GLN A 261 -20.50 4.72 -11.84
C GLN A 261 -21.66 3.81 -11.45
N LYS A 262 -22.57 3.51 -12.38
CA LYS A 262 -23.67 2.56 -12.14
C LYS A 262 -23.13 1.14 -11.94
N TYR A 263 -22.19 0.71 -12.77
CA TYR A 263 -21.63 -0.64 -12.67
C TYR A 263 -20.80 -0.83 -11.40
N ASN A 264 -19.92 0.11 -11.07
CA ASN A 264 -19.04 0.04 -9.90
C ASN A 264 -19.54 0.92 -8.75
N HIS A 265 -20.86 0.92 -8.51
CA HIS A 265 -21.53 1.80 -7.54
C HIS A 265 -20.89 1.76 -6.15
N ALA A 266 -20.70 0.56 -5.58
CA ALA A 266 -20.09 0.41 -4.26
C ALA A 266 -18.64 0.95 -4.21
N ASP A 267 -17.84 0.73 -5.27
CA ASP A 267 -16.46 1.25 -5.34
C ASP A 267 -16.42 2.78 -5.42
N PHE A 268 -17.36 3.41 -6.14
CA PHE A 268 -17.50 4.88 -6.13
C PHE A 268 -17.91 5.41 -4.77
N ARG A 269 -18.85 4.75 -4.09
CA ARG A 269 -19.26 5.11 -2.73
C ARG A 269 -18.12 4.97 -1.73
N LEU A 270 -17.35 3.88 -1.81
CA LEU A 270 -16.14 3.64 -1.03
C LEU A 270 -15.12 4.76 -1.23
N TYR A 271 -14.79 5.08 -2.49
CA TYR A 271 -13.81 6.11 -2.78
C TYR A 271 -14.24 7.49 -2.27
N GLN A 272 -15.47 7.93 -2.57
CA GLN A 272 -15.97 9.24 -2.16
C GLN A 272 -15.99 9.41 -0.63
N TYR A 273 -16.38 8.36 0.10
CA TYR A 273 -16.39 8.39 1.56
C TYR A 273 -14.97 8.62 2.13
N PHE A 274 -14.02 7.79 1.70
CA PHE A 274 -12.67 7.83 2.23
C PHE A 274 -11.83 8.98 1.67
N GLU A 275 -12.09 9.46 0.46
CA GLU A 275 -11.52 10.71 -0.06
C GLU A 275 -11.89 11.89 0.83
N LYS A 276 -13.19 12.04 1.14
CA LYS A 276 -13.66 13.10 2.04
C LYS A 276 -13.03 12.98 3.43
N LYS A 277 -12.90 11.77 3.98
CA LYS A 277 -12.23 11.53 5.26
C LYS A 277 -10.75 11.91 5.19
N PHE A 278 -10.05 11.48 4.13
CA PHE A 278 -8.63 11.73 3.93
C PHE A 278 -8.34 13.23 3.80
N MET A 279 -9.12 13.97 3.01
CA MET A 279 -8.98 15.43 2.91
C MET A 279 -9.18 16.12 4.26
N ARG A 280 -10.13 15.65 5.07
CA ARG A 280 -10.32 16.17 6.44
C ARG A 280 -9.13 15.86 7.34
N GLN A 281 -8.49 14.70 7.18
CA GLN A 281 -7.28 14.35 7.93
C GLN A 281 -6.13 15.26 7.51
N LEU A 282 -5.91 15.45 6.21
CA LEU A 282 -4.88 16.37 5.70
C LEU A 282 -5.09 17.81 6.21
N ASN A 283 -6.30 18.34 6.13
CA ASN A 283 -6.62 19.70 6.57
C ASN A 283 -6.48 19.92 8.09
N LYS A 284 -6.58 18.84 8.88
CA LYS A 284 -6.33 18.89 10.34
C LYS A 284 -4.85 18.78 10.68
N THR A 285 -4.03 18.35 9.72
CA THR A 285 -2.59 18.25 9.95
C THR A 285 -1.98 19.63 9.79
N SER A 286 -0.97 19.94 10.59
CA SER A 286 -0.32 21.25 10.61
C SER A 286 0.44 21.56 9.32
N HIS A 287 0.84 22.83 9.14
CA HIS A 287 1.69 23.26 8.02
C HIS A 287 2.97 22.42 7.91
N ASN A 288 3.49 21.97 9.05
CA ASN A 288 4.61 21.05 9.20
C ASN A 288 4.45 19.72 8.44
N PHE A 289 3.22 19.24 8.21
CA PHE A 289 3.00 18.00 7.45
C PHE A 289 3.36 18.14 5.97
N HIS A 290 3.06 19.28 5.36
CA HIS A 290 3.42 19.49 3.96
C HIS A 290 4.93 19.54 3.79
N GLU A 291 5.64 20.20 4.72
CA GLU A 291 7.10 20.22 4.76
C GLU A 291 7.70 18.81 4.96
N GLU A 292 7.11 17.97 5.81
CA GLU A 292 7.51 16.57 5.97
C GLU A 292 7.31 15.78 4.66
N VAL A 293 6.20 16.01 3.95
CA VAL A 293 5.93 15.39 2.64
C VAL A 293 6.96 15.81 1.61
N GLU A 294 7.33 17.09 1.54
CA GLU A 294 8.37 17.55 0.62
C GLU A 294 9.76 17.01 0.98
N ASN A 295 10.09 16.93 2.27
CA ASN A 295 11.30 16.25 2.73
C ASN A 295 11.32 14.77 2.30
N PHE A 296 10.20 14.07 2.49
CA PHE A 296 10.07 12.68 2.06
C PHE A 296 10.28 12.53 0.55
N LYS A 297 9.69 13.41 -0.27
CA LYS A 297 9.87 13.39 -1.74
C LYS A 297 11.34 13.56 -2.12
N ALA A 298 12.05 14.53 -1.52
CA ALA A 298 13.47 14.77 -1.78
C ALA A 298 14.36 13.57 -1.42
N VAL A 299 14.12 12.94 -0.26
CA VAL A 299 14.86 11.73 0.14
C VAL A 299 14.52 10.57 -0.78
N GLN A 300 13.23 10.36 -1.08
CA GLN A 300 12.75 9.30 -1.98
C GLN A 300 13.36 9.43 -3.39
N GLU A 301 13.50 10.64 -3.92
CA GLU A 301 14.16 10.90 -5.21
C GLU A 301 15.64 10.54 -5.15
N THR A 302 16.35 11.03 -4.13
CA THR A 302 17.78 10.76 -3.92
C THR A 302 18.06 9.26 -3.84
N VAL A 303 17.28 8.53 -3.05
CA VAL A 303 17.36 7.07 -2.93
C VAL A 303 17.04 6.38 -4.26
N SER A 304 16.03 6.87 -4.98
CA SER A 304 15.65 6.29 -6.29
C SER A 304 16.75 6.43 -7.33
N VAL A 305 17.39 7.61 -7.41
CA VAL A 305 18.52 7.87 -8.32
C VAL A 305 19.70 6.98 -7.96
N TYR A 306 20.05 6.92 -6.67
CA TYR A 306 21.12 6.05 -6.17
C TYR A 306 20.87 4.57 -6.48
N CYS A 307 19.66 4.06 -6.25
CA CYS A 307 19.34 2.66 -6.53
C CYS A 307 19.31 2.33 -8.04
N LYS A 308 18.88 3.28 -8.91
CA LYS A 308 18.79 3.07 -10.37
C LYS A 308 20.13 3.17 -11.09
N ASN A 309 21.04 4.04 -10.66
CA ASN A 309 22.29 4.32 -11.37
C ASN A 309 23.39 3.26 -11.16
N ARG A 310 23.08 2.13 -10.52
CA ARG A 310 24.05 1.10 -10.16
C ARG A 310 24.60 0.25 -11.31
N THR A 311 24.14 0.49 -12.54
CA THR A 311 24.66 -0.15 -13.74
C THR A 311 25.82 0.60 -14.38
N LYS A 312 26.27 1.73 -13.81
CA LYS A 312 27.38 2.52 -14.36
C LYS A 312 28.48 2.70 -13.31
N ASP A 313 29.62 2.06 -13.56
CA ASP A 313 30.97 2.33 -13.06
C ASP A 313 31.07 2.91 -11.63
N GLN A 314 31.15 2.01 -10.65
CA GLN A 314 31.48 2.27 -9.22
C GLN A 314 30.54 3.23 -8.46
N PRO A 315 29.26 2.88 -8.22
CA PRO A 315 28.45 3.59 -7.22
C PRO A 315 29.03 3.34 -5.81
N ALA A 316 29.07 4.39 -4.97
CA ALA A 316 29.39 4.26 -3.55
C ALA A 316 28.57 3.13 -2.91
N GLU A 317 29.21 2.26 -2.11
CA GLU A 317 28.56 1.08 -1.51
C GLU A 317 27.35 1.44 -0.62
N VAL A 318 27.37 2.66 -0.10
CA VAL A 318 26.38 3.23 0.82
C VAL A 318 26.04 4.65 0.41
N LEU A 319 24.76 4.99 0.44
CA LEU A 319 24.25 6.36 0.43
C LEU A 319 23.87 6.76 1.87
N THR A 320 24.41 7.86 2.36
CA THR A 320 24.00 8.45 3.65
C THR A 320 22.92 9.50 3.42
N ILE A 321 21.82 9.38 4.16
CA ILE A 321 20.79 10.42 4.28
C ILE A 321 21.04 11.13 5.60
N GLU A 322 21.27 12.44 5.54
CA GLU A 322 21.54 13.26 6.71
C GLU A 322 20.29 13.45 7.59
N GLU A 323 20.55 13.77 8.86
CA GLU A 323 19.49 14.11 9.81
C GLU A 323 18.80 15.41 9.43
N THR A 324 17.47 15.43 9.57
CA THR A 324 16.62 16.61 9.42
C THR A 324 15.64 16.69 10.59
N VAL A 325 14.81 17.73 10.62
CA VAL A 325 13.70 17.79 11.59
C VAL A 325 12.64 16.68 11.39
N TRP A 326 12.65 16.00 10.24
CA TRP A 326 11.67 14.97 9.84
C TRP A 326 12.21 13.53 9.87
N ASN A 327 13.53 13.35 9.95
CA ASN A 327 14.17 12.04 10.00
C ASN A 327 15.53 12.08 10.70
N ASN A 328 15.87 11.01 11.41
CA ASN A 328 17.25 10.77 11.84
C ASN A 328 18.15 10.48 10.63
N SER A 329 19.46 10.60 10.79
CA SER A 329 20.42 10.15 9.78
C SER A 329 20.33 8.62 9.59
N PHE A 330 20.44 8.14 8.35
CA PHE A 330 20.50 6.70 8.06
C PHE A 330 21.20 6.39 6.74
N ASN A 331 21.66 5.15 6.63
CA ASN A 331 22.33 4.63 5.44
C ASN A 331 21.41 3.79 4.57
N ILE A 332 21.61 3.84 3.26
CA ILE A 332 20.99 2.98 2.25
C ILE A 332 22.09 2.21 1.51
N THR A 333 22.05 0.89 1.61
CA THR A 333 23.08 0.00 1.09
C THR A 333 22.75 -0.58 -0.29
N VAL A 334 23.78 -1.08 -0.97
CA VAL A 334 23.79 -2.38 -1.68
C VAL A 334 22.47 -3.16 -1.70
N LYS A 335 22.29 -3.87 -0.59
CA LYS A 335 21.28 -4.88 -0.36
C LYS A 335 19.89 -4.29 -0.22
N GLU A 336 19.76 -3.12 0.38
CA GLU A 336 18.45 -2.47 0.59
C GLU A 336 17.80 -2.03 -0.71
N CYS A 337 18.55 -1.45 -1.65
CA CYS A 337 17.99 -1.18 -2.98
C CYS A 337 17.55 -2.47 -3.68
N LYS A 338 18.34 -3.55 -3.63
CA LYS A 338 17.96 -4.83 -4.25
C LYS A 338 16.65 -5.36 -3.67
N PHE A 339 16.47 -5.24 -2.36
CA PHE A 339 15.27 -5.65 -1.66
C PHE A 339 14.07 -4.75 -2.04
N MET A 340 14.25 -3.43 -2.07
CA MET A 340 13.20 -2.51 -2.51
C MET A 340 12.78 -2.78 -3.96
N MET A 341 13.71 -3.20 -4.81
CA MET A 341 13.50 -3.47 -6.24
C MET A 341 13.05 -4.92 -6.54
N GLU A 342 12.92 -5.76 -5.52
CA GLU A 342 12.63 -7.18 -5.68
C GLU A 342 11.17 -7.40 -6.12
N ASP A 343 10.97 -8.29 -7.10
CA ASP A 343 9.63 -8.71 -7.53
C ASP A 343 8.83 -9.29 -6.35
N GLU A 344 7.53 -9.03 -6.32
CA GLU A 344 6.64 -9.43 -5.23
C GLU A 344 6.67 -10.96 -4.98
N LEU A 345 6.59 -11.76 -6.04
CA LEU A 345 6.55 -13.23 -5.91
C LEU A 345 7.90 -13.79 -5.52
N HIS A 346 8.99 -13.22 -6.05
CA HIS A 346 10.34 -13.60 -5.65
C HIS A 346 10.59 -13.28 -4.17
N LEU A 347 10.19 -12.08 -3.73
CA LEU A 347 10.34 -11.67 -2.34
C LEU A 347 9.53 -12.55 -1.39
N LEU A 348 8.27 -12.81 -1.70
CA LEU A 348 7.42 -13.70 -0.89
C LEU A 348 8.03 -15.10 -0.77
N ARG A 349 8.59 -15.63 -1.86
CA ARG A 349 9.22 -16.95 -1.85
C ARG A 349 10.45 -16.94 -0.94
N ARG A 350 11.32 -15.94 -1.09
CA ARG A 350 12.53 -15.79 -0.27
C ARG A 350 12.20 -15.69 1.23
N LEU A 351 11.21 -14.89 1.60
CA LEU A 351 10.77 -14.75 2.99
C LEU A 351 10.08 -16.03 3.50
N GLY A 352 9.26 -16.67 2.67
CA GLY A 352 8.59 -17.92 3.02
C GLY A 352 9.59 -19.06 3.26
N GLU A 353 10.58 -19.23 2.38
CA GLU A 353 11.64 -20.22 2.56
C GLU A 353 12.50 -19.94 3.82
N LYS A 354 12.73 -18.66 4.13
CA LYS A 354 13.40 -18.26 5.39
C LYS A 354 12.58 -18.68 6.61
N ALA A 355 11.27 -18.41 6.60
CA ALA A 355 10.36 -18.78 7.69
C ALA A 355 10.27 -20.30 7.88
N GLU A 356 10.10 -21.07 6.80
CA GLU A 356 10.04 -22.56 6.84
C GLU A 356 11.33 -23.18 7.41
N LYS A 357 12.50 -22.63 7.05
CA LYS A 357 13.79 -23.06 7.60
C LYS A 357 13.91 -22.79 9.10
N ASN A 358 13.43 -21.64 9.59
CA ASN A 358 13.48 -21.31 11.01
C ASN A 358 12.63 -22.28 11.84
N ILE A 359 11.42 -22.58 11.40
CA ILE A 359 10.52 -23.54 12.07
C ILE A 359 11.15 -24.94 12.13
N THR A 360 11.79 -25.37 11.04
CA THR A 360 12.46 -26.68 10.99
C THR A 360 13.61 -26.75 11.98
N LYS A 361 14.40 -25.68 12.09
CA LYS A 361 15.52 -25.60 13.06
C LYS A 361 15.04 -25.66 14.51
N GLU A 362 13.91 -25.05 14.82
CA GLU A 362 13.36 -25.07 16.18
C GLU A 362 12.80 -26.43 16.58
N ARG A 363 12.11 -27.12 15.66
CA ARG A 363 11.66 -28.50 15.90
C ARG A 363 12.83 -29.42 16.25
N ASN A 364 13.91 -29.33 15.47
CA ASN A 364 15.12 -30.11 15.69
C ASN A 364 15.92 -29.72 16.96
N LYS A 365 15.53 -28.68 17.70
CA LYS A 365 16.13 -28.34 19.01
C LYS A 365 15.36 -28.94 20.18
N ILE A 366 14.13 -29.37 19.95
CA ILE A 366 13.20 -29.91 20.96
C ILE A 366 13.27 -31.46 20.95
N ASP A 367 13.63 -32.04 19.81
CA ASP A 367 14.01 -33.45 19.63
C ASP A 367 15.50 -33.66 19.97
#